data_AF-K0YP39-F1
#
_entry.id   AF-K0YP39-F1
#
_cell.length_a   1.000
_cell.length_b   1.000
_cell.length_c   1.000
_cell.angle_alpha   90.00
_cell.angle_beta   90.00
_cell.angle_gamma   90.00
#
_symmetry.space_group_name_H-M   'P 1'
#
loop_
_entity.id
_entity.type
_entity.pdbx_description
1 polymer ?
#
loop_
_entity_poly.entity_id
_entity_poly.type
_entity_poly.pdbx_seq_one_letter_code
_entity_poly.pdbx_strand_id
1 'polypeptide(L)'
;MQPEDTSAQISAAVQVLAAEEGVQQAIRAADEAVAKLRFHEGLRHRWPEARTEAAVRLAGSSALCEGARVNVDELRAGAAGAEGGLAAPITDATWAVGVGALAAQLHLVELMAPLNVRGGRARRAPVHFPSLLAGLHRDACVGLVQMGLIEQSQVGVPAGWDGKQKVERALALAAAPGSAWVRAALVHAELADAFAGPSGIVARAAARWVMVSAGAEPTGIALVDERCGRDGLGYRARLRDYRRATPQGVTKWLGWIIQAAQEGAERASDMAVEVLGHKLAK
;
A
#
# COMPACT_ATOMS: atom_id res chain seq x y z
N MET A 1 -7.80 28.42 -13.07
CA MET A 1 -6.58 28.32 -12.23
C MET A 1 -5.55 27.57 -13.06
N GLN A 2 -4.33 28.10 -13.22
CA GLN A 2 -3.32 27.49 -14.08
C GLN A 2 -2.76 26.21 -13.42
N PRO A 3 -2.34 25.18 -14.18
CA PRO A 3 -1.84 23.92 -13.62
C PRO A 3 -0.64 24.08 -12.66
N GLU A 4 0.26 25.03 -12.95
CA GLU A 4 1.44 25.30 -12.12
C GLU A 4 1.09 25.84 -10.73
N ASP A 5 0.05 26.68 -10.64
CA ASP A 5 -0.45 27.26 -9.39
C ASP A 5 -1.03 26.17 -8.47
N THR A 6 -1.69 25.16 -9.06
CA THR A 6 -2.25 24.02 -8.30
C THR A 6 -1.15 23.13 -7.72
N SER A 7 -0.09 22.86 -8.50
CA SER A 7 1.05 22.06 -8.03
C SER A 7 1.79 22.75 -6.88
N ALA A 8 2.02 24.06 -6.99
CA ALA A 8 2.65 24.86 -5.94
C ALA A 8 1.81 24.86 -4.65
N GLN A 9 0.49 25.01 -4.77
CA GLN A 9 -0.42 24.96 -3.62
C GLN A 9 -0.43 23.59 -2.93
N ILE A 10 -0.45 22.48 -3.69
CA ILE A 10 -0.39 21.13 -3.11
C ILE A 10 0.94 20.92 -2.39
N SER A 11 2.06 21.34 -2.98
CA SER A 11 3.37 21.30 -2.32
C SER A 11 3.37 22.07 -1.00
N ALA A 12 2.86 23.30 -1.00
CA ALA A 12 2.77 24.12 0.21
C ALA A 12 1.89 23.45 1.28
N ALA A 13 0.76 22.87 0.90
CA ALA A 13 -0.12 22.15 1.82
C ALA A 13 0.57 20.91 2.43
N VAL A 14 1.29 20.12 1.63
CA VAL A 14 2.06 18.97 2.12
C VAL A 14 3.14 19.42 3.13
N GLN A 15 3.81 20.54 2.87
CA GLN A 15 4.82 21.08 3.79
C GLN A 15 4.20 21.55 5.11
N VAL A 16 3.07 22.28 5.06
CA VAL A 16 2.35 22.73 6.25
C VAL A 16 1.87 21.54 7.09
N LEU A 17 1.30 20.53 6.46
CA LEU A 17 0.84 19.31 7.15
C LEU A 17 2.01 18.54 7.77
N ALA A 18 3.15 18.46 7.08
CA ALA A 18 4.36 17.83 7.60
C ALA A 18 5.02 18.63 8.74
N ALA A 19 4.69 19.92 8.89
CA ALA A 19 5.23 20.79 9.94
C ALA A 19 4.41 20.75 11.23
N GLU A 20 3.21 20.15 11.22
CA GLU A 20 2.40 19.95 12.43
C GLU A 20 3.17 19.08 13.44
N GLU A 21 3.19 19.48 14.71
CA GLU A 21 4.06 18.87 15.72
C GLU A 21 3.79 17.37 15.91
N GLY A 22 2.53 16.96 16.00
CA GLY A 22 2.15 15.55 16.13
C GLY A 22 2.54 14.73 14.90
N VAL A 23 2.37 15.27 13.69
CA VAL A 23 2.81 14.65 12.44
C VAL A 23 4.33 14.53 12.39
N GLN A 24 5.08 15.56 12.77
CA GLN A 24 6.54 15.50 12.83
C GLN A 24 7.06 14.44 13.80
N GLN A 25 6.44 14.34 14.98
CA GLN A 25 6.77 13.32 15.97
C GLN A 25 6.54 11.91 15.40
N ALA A 26 5.39 11.69 14.74
CA ALA A 26 5.08 10.41 14.09
C ALA A 26 6.07 10.10 12.95
N ILE A 27 6.43 11.09 12.12
CA ILE A 27 7.41 10.92 11.03
C ILE A 27 8.76 10.47 11.60
N ARG A 28 9.25 11.14 12.65
CA ARG A 28 10.53 10.76 13.29
C ARG A 28 10.52 9.33 13.79
N ALA A 29 9.44 8.90 14.43
CA ALA A 29 9.31 7.54 14.93
C ALA A 29 9.26 6.50 13.78
N ALA A 30 8.52 6.79 12.71
CA ALA A 30 8.45 5.94 11.52
C ALA A 30 9.83 5.84 10.83
N ASP A 31 10.52 6.96 10.65
CA ASP A 31 11.87 7.00 10.05
C ASP A 31 12.88 6.21 10.88
N GLU A 32 12.82 6.28 12.21
CA GLU A 32 13.69 5.50 13.10
C GLU A 32 13.44 3.98 12.95
N ALA A 33 12.16 3.57 12.94
CA ALA A 33 11.80 2.16 12.76
C ALA A 33 12.20 1.64 11.37
N VAL A 34 11.97 2.42 10.32
CA VAL A 34 12.38 2.06 8.95
C VAL A 34 13.89 2.03 8.79
N ALA A 35 14.63 2.93 9.46
CA ALA A 35 16.08 2.88 9.46
C ALA A 35 16.61 1.55 10.04
N LYS A 36 16.02 1.07 11.14
CA LYS A 36 16.35 -0.25 11.72
C LYS A 36 16.01 -1.38 10.75
N LEU A 37 14.81 -1.36 10.16
CA LEU A 37 14.36 -2.35 9.18
C LEU A 37 15.28 -2.43 7.95
N ARG A 38 15.70 -1.28 7.41
CA ARG A 38 16.56 -1.19 6.23
C ARG A 38 17.89 -1.94 6.39
N PHE A 39 18.45 -1.94 7.59
CA PHE A 39 19.72 -2.58 7.88
C PHE A 39 19.56 -3.93 8.60
N HIS A 40 18.33 -4.46 8.67
CA HIS A 40 18.05 -5.73 9.31
C HIS A 40 18.77 -6.88 8.57
N GLU A 41 19.37 -7.80 9.35
CA GLU A 41 20.19 -8.88 8.80
C GLU A 41 19.45 -9.81 7.86
N GLY A 42 18.13 -10.00 8.07
CA GLY A 42 17.26 -10.78 7.19
C GLY A 42 17.25 -10.29 5.74
N LEU A 43 17.47 -9.00 5.52
CA LEU A 43 17.44 -8.42 4.18
C LEU A 43 18.75 -8.55 3.42
N ARG A 44 19.84 -9.00 4.04
CA ARG A 44 21.15 -9.13 3.36
C ARG A 44 21.08 -10.08 2.17
N HIS A 45 20.40 -11.22 2.34
CA HIS A 45 20.31 -12.27 1.32
C HIS A 45 18.89 -12.81 1.08
N ARG A 46 17.95 -12.60 2.02
CA ARG A 46 16.58 -13.13 1.94
C ARG A 46 15.54 -12.04 1.66
N TRP A 47 15.96 -10.90 1.11
CA TRP A 47 15.04 -9.81 0.79
C TRP A 47 13.97 -10.17 -0.24
N PRO A 48 14.21 -11.04 -1.26
CA PRO A 48 13.14 -11.44 -2.16
C PRO A 48 12.04 -12.19 -1.41
N GLU A 49 12.41 -13.15 -0.57
CA GLU A 49 11.47 -13.92 0.25
C GLU A 49 10.74 -13.04 1.27
N ALA A 50 11.44 -12.07 1.88
CA ALA A 50 10.82 -11.11 2.78
C ALA A 50 9.80 -10.20 2.06
N ARG A 51 10.04 -9.81 0.80
CA ARG A 51 9.07 -9.05 0.00
C ARG A 51 7.85 -9.88 -0.38
N THR A 52 8.04 -11.16 -0.72
CA THR A 52 6.92 -12.06 -1.01
C THR A 52 6.08 -12.31 0.24
N GLU A 53 6.71 -12.59 1.38
CA GLU A 53 5.98 -12.77 2.65
C GLU A 53 5.26 -11.48 3.07
N ALA A 54 5.89 -10.32 2.92
CA ALA A 54 5.23 -9.04 3.16
C ALA A 54 4.01 -8.85 2.26
N ALA A 55 4.11 -9.18 0.96
CA ALA A 55 3.00 -9.11 0.02
C ALA A 55 1.82 -10.00 0.47
N VAL A 56 2.10 -11.21 0.96
CA VAL A 56 1.09 -12.14 1.51
C VAL A 56 0.39 -11.57 2.74
N ARG A 57 1.16 -11.05 3.73
CA ARG A 57 0.58 -10.48 4.97
C ARG A 57 -0.20 -9.19 4.73
N LEU A 58 0.32 -8.33 3.86
CA LEU A 58 -0.37 -7.10 3.44
C LEU A 58 -1.65 -7.45 2.67
N ALA A 59 -1.64 -8.47 1.81
CA ALA A 59 -2.85 -8.94 1.12
C ALA A 59 -3.91 -9.42 2.11
N GLY A 60 -3.55 -10.24 3.10
CA GLY A 60 -4.48 -10.70 4.14
C GLY A 60 -5.06 -9.53 4.96
N SER A 61 -4.22 -8.58 5.39
CA SER A 61 -4.65 -7.39 6.13
C SER A 61 -5.54 -6.46 5.29
N SER A 62 -5.23 -6.35 4.00
CA SER A 62 -5.99 -5.58 3.04
C SER A 62 -7.36 -6.22 2.77
N ALA A 63 -7.43 -7.53 2.60
CA ALA A 63 -8.70 -8.26 2.49
C ALA A 63 -9.55 -8.10 3.75
N LEU A 64 -8.94 -8.18 4.93
CA LEU A 64 -9.64 -7.97 6.20
C LEU A 64 -10.26 -6.56 6.31
N CYS A 65 -9.59 -5.53 5.80
CA CYS A 65 -10.16 -4.18 5.72
C CYS A 65 -11.46 -4.12 4.90
N GLU A 66 -11.55 -4.93 3.83
CA GLU A 66 -12.73 -5.06 2.97
C GLU A 66 -13.78 -6.02 3.57
N GLY A 67 -13.55 -6.56 4.78
CA GLY A 67 -14.43 -7.52 5.43
C GLY A 67 -14.21 -8.99 5.03
N ALA A 68 -13.24 -9.25 4.16
CA ALA A 68 -12.91 -10.60 3.69
C ALA A 68 -11.86 -11.25 4.61
N ARG A 69 -12.29 -12.19 5.45
CA ARG A 69 -11.40 -12.99 6.31
C ARG A 69 -10.86 -14.18 5.54
N VAL A 70 -9.63 -14.08 5.07
CA VAL A 70 -8.96 -15.11 4.28
C VAL A 70 -7.87 -15.82 5.09
N ASN A 71 -7.59 -17.07 4.73
CA ASN A 71 -6.49 -17.83 5.31
C ASN A 71 -5.16 -17.37 4.70
N VAL A 72 -4.24 -16.86 5.53
CA VAL A 72 -2.94 -16.36 5.08
C VAL A 72 -2.05 -17.48 4.53
N ASP A 73 -2.20 -18.72 5.02
CA ASP A 73 -1.42 -19.85 4.52
C ASP A 73 -1.84 -20.24 3.09
N GLU A 74 -3.14 -20.10 2.77
CA GLU A 74 -3.65 -20.31 1.41
C GLU A 74 -3.17 -19.19 0.47
N LEU A 75 -3.12 -17.93 0.93
CA LEU A 75 -2.50 -16.84 0.17
C LEU A 75 -1.01 -17.10 -0.07
N ARG A 76 -0.30 -17.62 0.94
CA ARG A 76 1.11 -17.98 0.83
C ARG A 76 1.33 -19.09 -0.21
N ALA A 77 0.48 -20.11 -0.22
CA ALA A 77 0.51 -21.15 -1.24
C ALA A 77 0.25 -20.57 -2.65
N GLY A 78 -0.70 -19.63 -2.78
CA GLY A 78 -0.94 -18.88 -4.01
C GLY A 78 0.28 -18.08 -4.49
N ALA A 79 1.01 -17.44 -3.58
CA ALA A 79 2.22 -16.68 -3.92
C ALA A 79 3.41 -17.55 -4.35
N ALA A 80 3.43 -18.84 -3.96
CA ALA A 80 4.47 -19.79 -4.31
C ALA A 80 4.23 -20.50 -5.66
N GLY A 81 3.03 -20.40 -6.23
CA GLY A 81 2.68 -21.02 -7.52
C GLY A 81 3.52 -20.47 -8.68
N ALA A 82 4.40 -21.30 -9.23
CA ALA A 82 5.44 -20.90 -10.19
C ALA A 82 4.96 -20.59 -11.64
N GLU A 83 3.67 -20.55 -11.92
CA GLU A 83 3.14 -20.28 -13.28
C GLU A 83 1.92 -19.36 -13.29
N GLY A 84 1.93 -18.30 -12.49
CA GLY A 84 0.97 -17.18 -12.65
C GLY A 84 -0.52 -17.52 -12.43
N GLY A 85 -0.80 -18.68 -11.83
CA GLY A 85 -2.15 -19.15 -11.51
C GLY A 85 -2.38 -19.20 -9.99
N LEU A 86 -3.61 -18.93 -9.58
CA LEU A 86 -4.04 -19.09 -8.19
C LEU A 86 -3.93 -20.57 -7.80
N ALA A 87 -3.29 -20.85 -6.66
CA ALA A 87 -3.12 -22.23 -6.18
C ALA A 87 -4.45 -22.96 -5.93
N ALA A 88 -5.53 -22.21 -5.71
CA ALA A 88 -6.87 -22.73 -5.47
C ALA A 88 -7.92 -22.02 -6.36
N PRO A 89 -8.96 -22.74 -6.82
CA PRO A 89 -10.06 -22.14 -7.55
C PRO A 89 -10.76 -21.06 -6.71
N ILE A 90 -11.31 -20.05 -7.37
CA ILE A 90 -12.08 -19.00 -6.71
C ILE A 90 -13.46 -19.57 -6.36
N THR A 91 -13.67 -19.89 -5.08
CA THR A 91 -14.87 -20.58 -4.57
C THR A 91 -15.95 -19.62 -4.06
N ASP A 92 -15.56 -18.45 -3.57
CA ASP A 92 -16.46 -17.47 -2.97
C ASP A 92 -15.89 -16.04 -3.01
N ALA A 93 -16.73 -15.06 -2.66
CA ALA A 93 -16.39 -13.65 -2.72
C ALA A 93 -15.30 -13.24 -1.72
N THR A 94 -15.21 -13.92 -0.57
CA THR A 94 -14.18 -13.66 0.44
C THR A 94 -12.81 -14.04 -0.12
N TRP A 95 -12.71 -15.23 -0.71
CA TRP A 95 -11.49 -15.68 -1.37
C TRP A 95 -11.15 -14.83 -2.59
N ALA A 96 -12.14 -14.45 -3.41
CA ALA A 96 -11.95 -13.55 -4.55
C ALA A 96 -11.29 -12.21 -4.18
N VAL A 97 -11.67 -11.61 -3.05
CA VAL A 97 -11.06 -10.38 -2.52
C VAL A 97 -9.61 -10.64 -2.08
N GLY A 98 -9.34 -11.74 -1.38
CA GLY A 98 -7.97 -12.09 -0.95
C GLY A 98 -7.03 -12.34 -2.12
N VAL A 99 -7.51 -13.05 -3.14
CA VAL A 99 -6.83 -13.28 -4.41
C VAL A 99 -6.46 -11.96 -5.10
N GLY A 100 -7.41 -11.04 -5.21
CA GLY A 100 -7.16 -9.74 -5.83
C GLY A 100 -6.18 -8.88 -5.00
N ALA A 101 -6.29 -8.94 -3.67
CA ALA A 101 -5.34 -8.28 -2.77
C ALA A 101 -3.91 -8.81 -2.98
N LEU A 102 -3.75 -10.13 -3.11
CA LEU A 102 -2.45 -10.77 -3.33
C LEU A 102 -1.87 -10.39 -4.70
N ALA A 103 -2.68 -10.45 -5.75
CA ALA A 103 -2.26 -10.07 -7.10
C ALA A 103 -1.73 -8.62 -7.14
N ALA A 104 -2.45 -7.67 -6.51
CA ALA A 104 -2.02 -6.28 -6.43
C ALA A 104 -0.70 -6.12 -5.65
N GLN A 105 -0.51 -6.85 -4.55
CA GLN A 105 0.73 -6.77 -3.76
C GLN A 105 1.93 -7.40 -4.47
N LEU A 106 1.74 -8.51 -5.20
CA LEU A 106 2.78 -9.16 -6.00
C LEU A 106 3.20 -8.31 -7.21
N HIS A 107 2.23 -7.69 -7.90
CA HIS A 107 2.52 -6.73 -8.96
C HIS A 107 3.42 -5.59 -8.46
N LEU A 108 3.19 -5.07 -7.25
CA LEU A 108 4.11 -4.07 -6.67
C LEU A 108 5.52 -4.62 -6.45
N VAL A 109 5.67 -5.85 -5.94
CA VAL A 109 6.98 -6.48 -5.74
C VAL A 109 7.74 -6.58 -7.07
N GLU A 110 7.04 -6.89 -8.16
CA GLU A 110 7.57 -6.92 -9.53
C GLU A 110 7.97 -5.55 -10.10
N LEU A 111 7.53 -4.45 -9.48
CA LEU A 111 7.91 -3.08 -9.86
C LEU A 111 9.02 -2.49 -8.97
N MET A 112 9.17 -2.95 -7.73
CA MET A 112 10.18 -2.47 -6.79
C MET A 112 11.62 -2.87 -7.15
N ALA A 113 12.52 -1.89 -7.25
CA ALA A 113 13.94 -2.13 -7.48
C ALA A 113 14.51 -3.15 -6.47
N PRO A 114 15.36 -4.11 -6.93
CA PRO A 114 15.97 -5.10 -6.05
C PRO A 114 16.82 -4.44 -4.96
N LEU A 115 16.85 -5.05 -3.77
CA LEU A 115 17.70 -4.60 -2.68
C LEU A 115 19.12 -5.15 -2.83
N ASN A 116 20.10 -4.42 -2.29
CA ASN A 116 21.49 -4.89 -2.14
C ASN A 116 22.21 -5.29 -3.45
N VAL A 117 21.81 -4.72 -4.60
CA VAL A 117 22.54 -4.94 -5.86
C VAL A 117 23.89 -4.23 -5.83
N ARG A 118 24.97 -4.98 -6.07
CA ARG A 118 26.34 -4.46 -6.19
C ARG A 118 26.54 -3.88 -7.59
N GLY A 119 27.00 -2.63 -7.68
CA GLY A 119 27.29 -1.96 -8.95
C GLY A 119 26.08 -1.28 -9.58
N GLY A 120 25.91 0.02 -9.30
CA GLY A 120 24.86 0.88 -9.87
C GLY A 120 23.46 0.64 -9.27
N ARG A 121 22.68 1.73 -9.13
CA ARG A 121 21.23 1.61 -8.86
C ARG A 121 20.63 0.76 -9.97
N ALA A 122 20.07 -0.40 -9.65
CA ALA A 122 19.27 -1.19 -10.60
C ALA A 122 18.12 -0.30 -11.10
N ARG A 123 18.30 0.31 -12.27
CA ARG A 123 17.30 1.18 -12.89
C ARG A 123 16.22 0.27 -13.49
N ARG A 124 15.06 0.19 -12.84
CA ARG A 124 13.82 -0.23 -13.53
C ARG A 124 13.27 0.94 -14.34
N ALA A 125 12.45 0.61 -15.33
CA ALA A 125 11.73 1.59 -16.13
C ALA A 125 10.90 2.52 -15.21
N PRO A 126 10.74 3.81 -15.56
CA PRO A 126 9.85 4.70 -14.83
C PRO A 126 8.45 4.12 -14.75
N VAL A 127 7.86 4.08 -13.55
CA VAL A 127 6.47 3.66 -13.35
C VAL A 127 5.56 4.88 -13.49
N HIS A 128 4.66 4.83 -14.48
CA HIS A 128 3.65 5.86 -14.67
C HIS A 128 2.48 5.63 -13.71
N PHE A 129 2.28 6.54 -12.76
CA PHE A 129 1.34 6.35 -11.64
C PHE A 129 -0.12 6.11 -12.08
N PRO A 130 -0.68 6.79 -13.10
CA PRO A 130 -2.01 6.45 -13.63
C PRO A 130 -2.12 5.00 -14.14
N SER A 131 -1.11 4.52 -14.85
CA SER A 131 -1.07 3.14 -15.37
C SER A 131 -0.92 2.13 -14.25
N LEU A 132 -0.17 2.48 -13.19
CA LEU A 132 -0.10 1.68 -11.97
C LEU A 132 -1.48 1.56 -11.31
N LEU A 133 -2.22 2.66 -11.11
CA LEU A 133 -3.55 2.60 -10.49
C LEU A 133 -4.52 1.71 -11.27
N ALA A 134 -4.53 1.83 -12.60
CA ALA A 134 -5.35 0.96 -13.46
C ALA A 134 -4.95 -0.52 -13.32
N GLY A 135 -3.64 -0.82 -13.30
CA GLY A 135 -3.14 -2.17 -13.08
C GLY A 135 -3.50 -2.74 -11.71
N LEU A 136 -3.31 -1.96 -10.64
CA LEU A 136 -3.66 -2.35 -9.28
C LEU A 136 -5.16 -2.60 -9.13
N HIS A 137 -6.02 -1.79 -9.76
CA HIS A 137 -7.47 -2.01 -9.73
C HIS A 137 -7.87 -3.26 -10.52
N ARG A 138 -7.26 -3.50 -11.68
CA ARG A 138 -7.42 -4.75 -12.43
C ARG A 138 -7.07 -5.97 -11.57
N ASP A 139 -5.92 -5.93 -10.91
CA ASP A 139 -5.46 -7.04 -10.08
C ASP A 139 -6.39 -7.24 -8.88
N ALA A 140 -6.78 -6.15 -8.20
CA ALA A 140 -7.71 -6.18 -7.08
C ALA A 140 -9.11 -6.73 -7.45
N CYS A 141 -9.51 -6.60 -8.73
CA CYS A 141 -10.81 -7.06 -9.21
C CYS A 141 -10.79 -8.46 -9.83
N VAL A 142 -9.63 -9.09 -10.05
CA VAL A 142 -9.51 -10.32 -10.87
C VAL A 142 -10.49 -11.42 -10.43
N GLY A 143 -10.59 -11.68 -9.12
CA GLY A 143 -11.51 -12.70 -8.61
C GLY A 143 -12.97 -12.28 -8.62
N LEU A 144 -13.25 -11.01 -8.35
CA LEU A 144 -14.63 -10.48 -8.33
C LEU A 144 -15.24 -10.46 -9.73
N VAL A 145 -14.42 -10.19 -10.74
CA VAL A 145 -14.78 -10.28 -12.15
C VAL A 145 -15.08 -11.73 -12.54
N GLN A 146 -14.24 -12.68 -12.14
CA GLN A 146 -14.48 -14.11 -12.40
C GLN A 146 -15.82 -14.58 -11.79
N MET A 147 -16.23 -14.01 -10.66
CA MET A 147 -17.50 -14.28 -10.01
C MET A 147 -18.69 -13.48 -10.56
N GLY A 148 -18.47 -12.56 -11.50
CA GLY A 148 -19.52 -11.68 -12.01
C GLY A 148 -20.03 -10.64 -11.00
N LEU A 149 -19.27 -10.36 -9.94
CA LEU A 149 -19.61 -9.35 -8.92
C LEU A 149 -19.18 -7.93 -9.32
N ILE A 150 -18.27 -7.83 -10.30
CA ILE A 150 -17.83 -6.59 -10.94
C ILE A 150 -17.85 -6.82 -12.45
N GLU A 151 -18.35 -5.85 -13.20
CA GLU A 151 -18.31 -5.89 -14.65
C GLU A 151 -16.92 -5.50 -15.18
N GLN A 152 -16.49 -6.13 -16.28
CA GLN A 152 -15.23 -5.80 -16.95
C GLN A 152 -15.14 -4.32 -17.36
N SER A 153 -16.28 -3.70 -17.68
CA SER A 153 -16.42 -2.28 -18.03
C SER A 153 -16.03 -1.33 -16.88
N GLN A 154 -16.04 -1.82 -15.63
CA GLN A 154 -15.74 -1.05 -14.42
C GLN A 154 -14.26 -1.14 -14.02
N VAL A 155 -13.50 -2.05 -14.63
CA VAL A 155 -12.11 -2.33 -14.26
C VAL A 155 -11.17 -1.24 -14.77
N GLY A 156 -10.34 -0.69 -13.90
CA GLY A 156 -9.42 0.41 -14.17
C GLY A 156 -10.12 1.78 -14.32
N VAL A 157 -11.43 1.85 -14.07
CA VAL A 157 -12.24 3.06 -14.28
C VAL A 157 -12.68 3.65 -12.94
N PRO A 158 -12.37 4.93 -12.66
CA PRO A 158 -12.85 5.60 -11.45
C PRO A 158 -14.39 5.66 -11.38
N ALA A 159 -14.93 5.59 -10.16
CA ALA A 159 -16.38 5.56 -9.92
C ALA A 159 -17.03 6.94 -10.17
N GLY A 160 -17.55 7.12 -11.38
CA GLY A 160 -18.24 8.35 -11.78
C GLY A 160 -17.36 9.61 -11.67
N TRP A 161 -18.01 10.77 -11.55
CA TRP A 161 -17.31 12.05 -11.46
C TRP A 161 -16.50 12.21 -10.17
N ASP A 162 -17.05 11.81 -9.02
CA ASP A 162 -16.38 11.93 -7.73
C ASP A 162 -15.13 11.05 -7.65
N GLY A 163 -15.21 9.80 -8.12
CA GLY A 163 -14.06 8.91 -8.22
C GLY A 163 -12.96 9.48 -9.12
N LYS A 164 -13.33 10.07 -10.26
CA LYS A 164 -12.37 10.73 -11.15
C LYS A 164 -11.63 11.87 -10.45
N GLN A 165 -12.34 12.71 -9.70
CA GLN A 165 -11.75 13.82 -8.95
C GLN A 165 -10.81 13.34 -7.84
N LYS A 166 -11.17 12.26 -7.15
CA LYS A 166 -10.29 11.60 -6.16
C LYS A 166 -9.01 11.08 -6.78
N VAL A 167 -9.11 10.42 -7.94
CA VAL A 167 -7.92 9.95 -8.68
C VAL A 167 -7.06 11.13 -9.12
N GLU A 168 -7.63 12.19 -9.70
CA GLU A 168 -6.87 13.39 -10.09
C GLU A 168 -6.09 14.01 -8.91
N ARG A 169 -6.72 14.12 -7.73
CA ARG A 169 -6.03 14.56 -6.52
C ARG A 169 -4.91 13.60 -6.09
N ALA A 170 -5.16 12.30 -6.10
CA ALA A 170 -4.14 11.29 -5.78
C ALA A 170 -2.94 11.34 -6.73
N LEU A 171 -3.17 11.57 -8.03
CA LEU A 171 -2.11 11.76 -9.02
C LEU A 171 -1.26 12.99 -8.69
N ALA A 172 -1.90 14.11 -8.38
CA ALA A 172 -1.21 15.34 -8.02
C ALA A 172 -0.39 15.20 -6.72
N LEU A 173 -0.96 14.55 -5.70
CA LEU A 173 -0.28 14.24 -4.43
C LEU A 173 0.92 13.30 -4.61
N ALA A 174 0.79 12.28 -5.46
CA ALA A 174 1.87 11.34 -5.74
C ALA A 174 3.05 12.00 -6.48
N ALA A 175 2.78 13.02 -7.30
CA ALA A 175 3.80 13.78 -8.03
C ALA A 175 4.37 14.98 -7.23
N ALA A 176 3.65 15.47 -6.22
CA ALA A 176 4.07 16.64 -5.45
C ALA A 176 5.39 16.41 -4.69
N PRO A 177 6.22 17.45 -4.52
CA PRO A 177 7.38 17.39 -3.63
C PRO A 177 6.93 17.43 -2.15
N GLY A 178 7.87 17.14 -1.24
CA GLY A 178 7.64 17.15 0.21
C GLY A 178 7.58 15.76 0.83
N SER A 179 7.14 15.69 2.09
CA SER A 179 7.18 14.47 2.91
C SER A 179 6.46 13.30 2.23
N ALA A 180 7.22 12.23 1.95
CA ALA A 180 6.70 11.01 1.34
C ALA A 180 5.63 10.34 2.21
N TRP A 181 5.79 10.39 3.54
CA TRP A 181 4.80 9.87 4.49
C TRP A 181 3.46 10.59 4.40
N VAL A 182 3.48 11.92 4.37
CA VAL A 182 2.27 12.74 4.24
C VAL A 182 1.59 12.47 2.90
N ARG A 183 2.36 12.48 1.80
CA ARG A 183 1.81 12.22 0.46
C ARG A 183 1.20 10.83 0.36
N ALA A 184 1.86 9.80 0.88
CA ALA A 184 1.34 8.42 0.88
C ALA A 184 0.04 8.31 1.67
N ALA A 185 -0.04 8.92 2.86
CA ALA A 185 -1.25 8.93 3.67
C ALA A 185 -2.41 9.67 2.98
N LEU A 186 -2.15 10.80 2.32
CA LEU A 186 -3.17 11.53 1.57
C LEU A 186 -3.64 10.74 0.34
N VAL A 187 -2.71 10.14 -0.43
CA VAL A 187 -3.04 9.25 -1.56
C VAL A 187 -3.91 8.08 -1.10
N HIS A 188 -3.59 7.46 0.03
CA HIS A 188 -4.40 6.42 0.64
C HIS A 188 -5.83 6.92 0.90
N ALA A 189 -5.97 8.06 1.56
CA ALA A 189 -7.30 8.59 1.84
C ALA A 189 -8.07 8.94 0.57
N GLU A 190 -7.47 9.58 -0.43
CA GLU A 190 -8.18 9.93 -1.67
C GLU A 190 -8.67 8.69 -2.43
N LEU A 191 -7.87 7.62 -2.47
CA LEU A 191 -8.19 6.42 -3.24
C LEU A 191 -9.10 5.41 -2.53
N ALA A 192 -9.38 5.60 -1.23
CA ALA A 192 -10.09 4.59 -0.42
C ALA A 192 -11.50 4.21 -0.93
N ASP A 193 -12.13 5.09 -1.71
CA ASP A 193 -13.48 4.96 -2.28
C ASP A 193 -13.57 5.62 -3.66
N ALA A 194 -12.48 5.57 -4.45
CA ALA A 194 -12.36 6.18 -5.76
C ALA A 194 -12.80 5.26 -6.92
N PHE A 195 -12.83 3.95 -6.70
CA PHE A 195 -13.20 2.94 -7.70
C PHE A 195 -14.39 2.10 -7.24
N ALA A 196 -15.08 1.45 -8.19
CA ALA A 196 -16.02 0.38 -7.89
C ALA A 196 -15.27 -0.85 -7.37
N GLY A 197 -15.89 -1.65 -6.51
CA GLY A 197 -15.24 -2.82 -5.90
C GLY A 197 -14.26 -2.45 -4.77
N PRO A 198 -13.17 -3.20 -4.57
CA PRO A 198 -12.31 -3.07 -3.39
C PRO A 198 -11.32 -1.91 -3.56
N SER A 199 -11.83 -0.68 -3.65
CA SER A 199 -11.04 0.55 -3.79
C SER A 199 -10.02 0.73 -2.67
N GLY A 200 -10.33 0.24 -1.46
CA GLY A 200 -9.40 0.26 -0.33
C GLY A 200 -8.13 -0.55 -0.57
N ILE A 201 -8.19 -1.67 -1.32
CA ILE A 201 -7.01 -2.46 -1.71
C ILE A 201 -6.09 -1.62 -2.59
N VAL A 202 -6.66 -0.95 -3.60
CA VAL A 202 -5.91 -0.07 -4.50
C VAL A 202 -5.28 1.08 -3.73
N ALA A 203 -6.01 1.66 -2.78
CA ALA A 203 -5.54 2.77 -1.97
C ALA A 203 -4.32 2.41 -1.11
N ARG A 204 -4.36 1.27 -0.42
CA ARG A 204 -3.26 0.76 0.41
C ARG A 204 -2.03 0.39 -0.44
N ALA A 205 -2.25 -0.30 -1.56
CA ALA A 205 -1.19 -0.65 -2.51
C ALA A 205 -0.53 0.60 -3.11
N ALA A 206 -1.32 1.60 -3.55
CA ALA A 206 -0.81 2.85 -4.07
C ALA A 206 -0.03 3.65 -3.03
N ALA A 207 -0.49 3.69 -1.77
CA ALA A 207 0.22 4.32 -0.68
C ALA A 207 1.57 3.64 -0.41
N ARG A 208 1.61 2.30 -0.37
CA ARG A 208 2.87 1.52 -0.28
C ARG A 208 3.81 1.88 -1.42
N TRP A 209 3.31 1.99 -2.65
CA TRP A 209 4.14 2.42 -3.78
C TRP A 209 4.72 3.82 -3.58
N VAL A 210 3.94 4.80 -3.09
CA VAL A 210 4.45 6.16 -2.81
C VAL A 210 5.53 6.12 -1.72
N MET A 211 5.32 5.35 -0.64
CA MET A 211 6.32 5.19 0.43
C MET A 211 7.65 4.65 -0.13
N VAL A 212 7.59 3.63 -0.99
CA VAL A 212 8.78 2.99 -1.57
C VAL A 212 9.45 3.88 -2.61
N SER A 213 8.69 4.35 -3.60
CA SER A 213 9.24 5.09 -4.75
C SER A 213 9.76 6.48 -4.37
N ALA A 214 9.19 7.09 -3.32
CA ALA A 214 9.68 8.36 -2.77
C ALA A 214 10.72 8.20 -1.65
N GLY A 215 11.08 6.97 -1.29
CA GLY A 215 12.20 6.67 -0.39
C GLY A 215 11.91 6.76 1.11
N ALA A 216 10.66 6.95 1.53
CA ALA A 216 10.26 6.85 2.94
C ALA A 216 10.47 5.43 3.48
N GLU A 217 10.09 4.42 2.70
CA GLU A 217 10.23 3.01 3.06
C GLU A 217 10.81 2.23 1.88
N PRO A 218 12.13 2.32 1.62
CA PRO A 218 12.74 1.79 0.41
C PRO A 218 12.87 0.26 0.39
N THR A 219 12.65 -0.43 1.51
CA THR A 219 12.71 -1.90 1.54
C THR A 219 11.49 -2.51 0.86
N GLY A 220 10.34 -1.86 1.02
CA GLY A 220 9.04 -2.30 0.52
C GLY A 220 8.41 -3.39 1.37
N ILE A 221 8.89 -3.65 2.58
CA ILE A 221 8.38 -4.76 3.42
C ILE A 221 7.64 -4.32 4.69
N ALA A 222 7.55 -3.01 4.97
CA ALA A 222 6.81 -2.55 6.15
C ALA A 222 5.33 -2.97 6.09
N LEU A 223 4.83 -3.55 7.17
CA LEU A 223 3.49 -4.13 7.27
C LEU A 223 2.44 -3.09 7.69
N VAL A 224 2.42 -1.93 7.01
CA VAL A 224 1.60 -0.75 7.39
C VAL A 224 0.11 -1.09 7.50
N ASP A 225 -0.38 -1.95 6.60
CA ASP A 225 -1.80 -2.31 6.52
C ASP A 225 -2.25 -3.22 7.68
N GLU A 226 -1.34 -3.86 8.42
CA GLU A 226 -1.71 -4.75 9.55
C GLU A 226 -2.51 -4.00 10.62
N ARG A 227 -2.16 -2.74 10.91
CA ARG A 227 -2.94 -1.92 11.84
C ARG A 227 -4.33 -1.62 11.30
N CYS A 228 -4.46 -1.38 10.00
CA CYS A 228 -5.76 -1.11 9.37
C CYS A 228 -6.68 -2.33 9.45
N GLY A 229 -6.13 -3.54 9.21
CA GLY A 229 -6.87 -4.79 9.35
C GLY A 229 -7.24 -5.12 10.80
N ARG A 230 -6.27 -4.99 11.72
CA ARG A 230 -6.44 -5.28 13.16
C ARG A 230 -7.42 -4.33 13.85
N ASP A 231 -7.36 -3.03 13.52
CA ASP A 231 -8.28 -2.01 14.03
C ASP A 231 -9.12 -1.40 12.90
N GLY A 232 -9.98 -2.22 12.31
CA GLY A 232 -10.86 -1.80 11.22
C GLY A 232 -11.87 -0.71 11.62
N LEU A 233 -12.30 -0.65 12.88
CA LEU A 233 -13.20 0.39 13.37
C LEU A 233 -12.47 1.74 13.49
N GLY A 234 -11.28 1.74 14.10
CA GLY A 234 -10.42 2.92 14.16
C GLY A 234 -10.04 3.42 12.76
N TYR A 235 -9.63 2.51 11.87
CA TYR A 235 -9.31 2.82 10.47
C TYR A 235 -10.47 3.55 9.76
N ARG A 236 -11.69 3.00 9.80
CA ARG A 236 -12.87 3.63 9.20
C ARG A 236 -13.25 4.94 9.87
N ALA A 237 -13.10 5.04 11.19
CA ALA A 237 -13.36 6.29 11.91
C ALA A 237 -12.40 7.40 11.48
N ARG A 238 -11.10 7.09 11.30
CA ARG A 238 -10.10 8.06 10.85
C ARG A 238 -10.29 8.48 9.40
N LEU A 239 -10.65 7.56 8.51
CA LEU A 239 -11.04 7.91 7.13
C LEU A 239 -12.26 8.84 7.10
N ARG A 240 -13.28 8.57 7.93
CA ARG A 240 -14.45 9.46 8.04
C ARG A 240 -14.06 10.84 8.58
N ASP A 241 -13.16 10.91 9.56
CA ASP A 241 -12.66 12.18 10.08
C ASP A 241 -11.89 12.96 9.01
N TYR A 242 -11.07 12.29 8.19
CA TYR A 242 -10.43 12.89 7.01
C TYR A 242 -11.46 13.45 6.01
N ARG A 243 -12.53 12.69 5.71
CA ARG A 243 -13.60 13.09 4.78
C ARG A 243 -14.36 14.34 5.21
N ARG A 244 -14.33 14.72 6.49
CA ARG A 244 -14.88 16.00 6.95
C ARG A 244 -14.06 17.22 6.51
N ALA A 245 -12.86 17.01 5.94
CA ALA A 245 -11.98 18.06 5.43
C ALA A 245 -11.64 19.16 6.45
N THR A 246 -11.57 18.80 7.73
CA THR A 246 -11.12 19.71 8.80
C THR A 246 -9.62 19.52 9.05
N PRO A 247 -8.87 20.56 9.45
CA PRO A 247 -7.45 20.41 9.77
C PRO A 247 -7.18 19.29 10.79
N GLN A 248 -8.01 19.22 11.83
CA GLN A 248 -7.92 18.19 12.87
C GLN A 248 -8.17 16.78 12.33
N GLY A 249 -9.16 16.61 11.44
CA GLY A 249 -9.45 15.33 10.80
C GLY A 249 -8.30 14.84 9.92
N VAL A 250 -7.72 15.76 9.15
CA VAL A 250 -6.54 15.47 8.31
C VAL A 250 -5.35 15.09 9.17
N THR A 251 -4.98 15.90 10.17
CA THR A 251 -3.85 15.60 11.08
C THR A 251 -4.04 14.28 11.83
N LYS A 252 -5.27 13.98 12.30
CA LYS A 252 -5.60 12.71 12.95
C LYS A 252 -5.45 11.50 12.03
N TRP A 253 -5.72 11.66 10.74
CA TRP A 253 -5.52 10.63 9.74
C TRP A 253 -4.03 10.44 9.43
N LEU A 254 -3.30 11.54 9.21
CA LEU A 254 -1.86 11.52 8.95
C LEU A 254 -1.10 10.83 10.09
N GLY A 255 -1.32 11.27 11.33
CA GLY A 255 -0.69 10.66 12.50
C GLY A 255 -1.03 9.16 12.64
N TRP A 256 -2.26 8.76 12.31
CA TRP A 256 -2.68 7.36 12.36
C TRP A 256 -1.91 6.47 11.37
N ILE A 257 -1.84 6.88 10.10
CA ILE A 257 -1.14 6.10 9.06
C ILE A 257 0.36 6.10 9.27
N ILE A 258 0.95 7.21 9.70
CA ILE A 258 2.39 7.30 9.93
C ILE A 258 2.81 6.46 11.15
N GLN A 259 2.00 6.46 12.22
CA GLN A 259 2.21 5.53 13.33
C GLN A 259 1.98 4.07 12.90
N ALA A 260 1.03 3.79 12.00
CA ALA A 260 0.90 2.44 11.40
C ALA A 260 2.16 2.02 10.63
N ALA A 261 2.89 2.98 10.01
CA ALA A 261 4.14 2.70 9.34
C ALA A 261 5.28 2.37 10.32
N GLN A 262 5.36 3.05 11.46
CA GLN A 262 6.26 2.69 12.54
C GLN A 262 5.99 1.24 13.03
N GLU A 263 4.75 0.97 13.45
CA GLU A 263 4.34 -0.37 13.92
C GLU A 263 4.61 -1.43 12.83
N GLY A 264 4.27 -1.12 11.58
CA GLY A 264 4.49 -2.00 10.43
C GLY A 264 5.97 -2.30 10.16
N ALA A 265 6.88 -1.34 10.39
CA ALA A 265 8.31 -1.54 10.24
C ALA A 265 8.91 -2.42 11.36
N GLU A 266 8.42 -2.28 12.59
CA GLU A 266 8.76 -3.15 13.71
C GLU A 266 8.28 -4.59 13.44
N ARG A 267 7.03 -4.76 13.04
CA ARG A 267 6.46 -6.07 12.64
C ARG A 267 7.19 -6.70 11.47
N ALA A 268 7.65 -5.90 10.50
CA ALA A 268 8.44 -6.39 9.37
C ALA A 268 9.84 -6.86 9.79
N SER A 269 10.40 -6.31 10.87
CA SER A 269 11.67 -6.79 11.43
C SER A 269 11.50 -8.19 12.04
N ASP A 270 10.42 -8.42 12.81
CA ASP A 270 10.06 -9.74 13.34
C ASP A 270 9.89 -10.77 12.20
N MET A 271 9.11 -10.40 11.17
CA MET A 271 8.90 -11.22 9.98
C MET A 271 10.22 -11.52 9.26
N ALA A 272 11.16 -10.57 9.18
CA ALA A 272 12.46 -10.81 8.56
C ALA A 272 13.30 -11.84 9.34
N VAL A 273 13.15 -11.93 10.68
CA VAL A 273 13.74 -13.01 11.49
C VAL A 273 13.08 -14.35 11.19
N GLU A 274 11.74 -14.39 11.08
CA GLU A 274 11.01 -15.61 10.73
C GLU A 274 11.47 -16.16 9.35
N VAL A 275 11.54 -15.29 8.34
CA VAL A 275 12.03 -15.63 6.99
C VAL A 275 13.46 -16.18 7.02
N LEU A 276 14.34 -15.62 7.86
CA LEU A 276 15.68 -16.19 8.09
C LEU A 276 15.61 -17.60 8.68
N GLY A 277 14.78 -17.80 9.70
CA GLY A 277 14.66 -19.05 10.47
C GLY A 277 14.07 -20.24 9.70
N HIS A 278 13.24 -20.00 8.68
CA HIS A 278 12.65 -21.06 7.84
C HIS A 278 13.66 -21.94 7.06
N LYS A 279 14.97 -21.72 7.19
CA LYS A 279 16.03 -22.61 6.65
C LYS A 279 16.43 -23.80 7.55
N LEU A 280 15.79 -24.03 8.69
CA LEU A 280 16.10 -25.18 9.58
C LEU A 280 15.24 -26.43 9.39
N ALA A 281 14.27 -26.41 8.46
CA ALA A 281 13.57 -27.61 8.02
C ALA A 281 13.90 -27.87 6.55
N LYS A 282 15.00 -28.57 6.30
CA LYS A 282 15.24 -29.30 5.06
C LYS A 282 14.87 -30.76 5.27
#